data_AF-A0A832AQY1-F1
#
_entry.id   AF-A0A832AQY1-F1
#
_cell.length_a   1.000
_cell.length_b   1.000
_cell.length_c   1.000
_cell.angle_alpha   90.00
_cell.angle_beta   90.00
_cell.angle_gamma   90.00
#
_symmetry.space_group_name_H-M   'P 1'
#
loop_
_entity.id
_entity.type
_entity.pdbx_description
1 polymer ?
#
loop_
_entity_poly.entity_id
_entity_poly.type
_entity_poly.pdbx_seq_one_letter_code
_entity_poly.pdbx_strand_id
1 'polypeptide(L)'
;MLETLWRGMAILYTSDSEKTIAKNIGTQISSYGVPIVIGSIKSFDIDNLLKCYDALIFISPIGVAVRTLCGKLVHKSIDPPVIVVDPSGRFVIPVI
;
A
#
# COMPACT_ATOMS: atom_id res chain seq x y z
N MET A 1 6.26 14.32 2.87
CA MET A 1 5.79 14.42 4.27
C MET A 1 4.40 13.80 4.30
N LEU A 2 4.03 12.97 5.28
CA LEU A 2 2.74 12.24 5.26
C LEU A 2 1.52 13.18 5.10
N GLU A 3 1.66 14.42 5.58
CA GLU A 3 0.68 15.50 5.50
C GLU A 3 0.34 15.97 4.07
N THR A 4 1.14 15.58 3.06
CA THR A 4 0.90 15.92 1.65
C THR A 4 0.11 14.84 0.89
N LEU A 5 -0.29 13.75 1.55
CA LEU A 5 -1.01 12.64 0.94
C LEU A 5 -2.52 12.91 0.92
N TRP A 6 -2.95 13.97 0.22
CA TRP A 6 -4.33 14.46 0.23
C TRP A 6 -5.34 13.51 -0.44
N ARG A 7 -4.90 12.74 -1.42
CA ARG A 7 -5.71 11.65 -2.02
C ARG A 7 -5.70 10.39 -1.16
N GLY A 8 -4.93 10.39 -0.07
CA GLY A 8 -4.83 9.31 0.90
C GLY A 8 -3.90 8.18 0.47
N MET A 9 -3.91 7.11 1.25
CA MET A 9 -3.14 5.90 0.99
C MET A 9 -4.01 4.65 0.97
N ALA A 10 -3.62 3.66 0.17
CA ALA A 10 -4.23 2.34 0.22
C ALA A 10 -3.28 1.31 0.85
N ILE A 11 -3.79 0.56 1.82
CA ILE A 11 -3.09 -0.55 2.47
C ILE A 11 -3.72 -1.87 2.03
N LEU A 12 -2.94 -2.71 1.37
CA LEU A 12 -3.37 -3.94 0.74
C LEU A 12 -2.76 -5.15 1.44
N TYR A 13 -3.57 -6.15 1.77
CA TYR A 13 -3.09 -7.39 2.38
C TYR A 13 -3.51 -8.63 1.56
N THR A 14 -2.83 -9.76 1.76
CA THR A 14 -3.13 -11.00 1.00
C THR A 14 -3.90 -12.04 1.80
N SER A 15 -3.75 -12.03 3.12
CA SER A 15 -4.31 -13.01 4.05
C SER A 15 -4.92 -12.34 5.30
N ASP A 16 -5.78 -13.06 6.01
CA ASP A 16 -6.40 -12.54 7.23
C ASP A 16 -5.40 -12.32 8.37
N SER A 17 -4.30 -13.08 8.42
CA SER A 17 -3.23 -12.85 9.40
C SER A 17 -2.54 -11.50 9.20
N GLU A 18 -2.41 -11.04 7.95
CA GLU A 18 -1.81 -9.73 7.61
C GLU A 18 -2.78 -8.57 7.84
N LYS A 19 -4.10 -8.83 7.85
CA LYS A 19 -5.14 -7.81 8.07
C LYS A 19 -4.97 -7.07 9.39
N THR A 20 -4.54 -7.76 10.45
CA THR A 20 -4.30 -7.14 11.76
C THR A 20 -3.16 -6.13 11.69
N ILE A 21 -2.06 -6.48 11.02
CA ILE A 21 -0.92 -5.57 10.80
C ILE A 21 -1.36 -4.37 9.95
N ALA A 22 -2.10 -4.63 8.87
CA ALA A 22 -2.65 -3.57 8.00
C ALA A 22 -3.50 -2.57 8.80
N LYS A 23 -4.38 -3.06 9.68
CA LYS A 23 -5.22 -2.22 10.56
C LYS A 23 -4.41 -1.43 11.57
N ASN A 24 -3.41 -2.04 12.19
CA ASN A 24 -2.55 -1.36 13.17
C ASN A 24 -1.80 -0.21 12.52
N ILE A 25 -1.13 -0.47 11.39
CA ILE A 25 -0.42 0.54 10.61
C ILE A 25 -1.39 1.61 10.12
N GLY A 26 -2.54 1.22 9.56
CA GLY A 26 -3.54 2.16 9.06
C GLY A 26 -4.10 3.09 10.15
N THR A 27 -4.34 2.57 11.36
CA THR A 27 -4.79 3.38 12.51
C THR A 27 -3.74 4.40 12.92
N GLN A 28 -2.47 4.00 12.97
CA GLN A 28 -1.35 4.90 13.29
C GLN A 28 -1.13 5.97 12.21
N ILE A 29 -1.27 5.62 10.92
CA ILE A 29 -1.12 6.61 9.85
C ILE A 29 -2.33 7.57 9.84
N SER A 30 -3.54 7.02 10.05
CA SER A 30 -4.76 7.82 10.09
C SER A 30 -4.76 8.86 11.23
N SER A 31 -4.08 8.61 12.35
CA SER A 31 -3.95 9.61 13.41
C SER A 31 -3.17 10.87 13.02
N TYR A 32 -2.40 10.82 11.92
CA TYR A 32 -1.76 12.00 11.32
C TYR A 32 -2.65 12.74 10.31
N GLY A 33 -3.94 12.41 10.23
CA GLY A 33 -4.91 13.06 9.33
C GLY A 33 -4.87 12.58 7.89
N VAL A 34 -4.18 11.47 7.61
CA VAL A 34 -4.13 10.88 6.26
C VAL A 34 -5.34 9.95 6.05
N PRO A 35 -6.14 10.14 4.98
CA PRO A 35 -7.21 9.20 4.63
C PRO A 35 -6.62 7.83 4.24
N ILE A 36 -7.11 6.75 4.86
CA ILE A 36 -6.62 5.39 4.60
C ILE A 36 -7.76 4.48 4.14
N VAL A 37 -7.53 3.75 3.05
CA VAL A 37 -8.35 2.58 2.70
C VAL A 37 -7.56 1.31 2.99
N ILE A 38 -8.22 0.29 3.54
CA ILE A 38 -7.61 -1.01 3.85
C ILE A 38 -8.45 -2.12 3.24
N GLY A 39 -7.82 -3.08 2.57
CA GLY A 39 -8.53 -4.26 2.08
C GLY A 39 -7.62 -5.31 1.45
N SER A 40 -8.24 -6.40 0.98
CA SER A 40 -7.49 -7.48 0.33
C SER A 40 -7.05 -7.07 -1.07
N ILE A 41 -5.84 -7.46 -1.48
CA ILE A 41 -5.38 -7.30 -2.87
C ILE A 41 -6.41 -7.85 -3.88
N LYS A 42 -7.07 -8.98 -3.54
CA LYS A 42 -8.02 -9.64 -4.45
C LYS A 42 -9.30 -8.84 -4.67
N SER A 43 -9.65 -7.92 -3.78
CA SER A 43 -10.87 -7.13 -3.86
C SER A 43 -10.69 -5.76 -4.55
N PHE A 44 -9.46 -5.41 -4.93
CA PHE A 44 -9.16 -4.10 -5.52
C PHE A 44 -8.73 -4.19 -6.97
N ASP A 45 -9.13 -3.17 -7.73
CA ASP A 45 -8.54 -2.86 -9.02
C ASP A 45 -7.26 -2.04 -8.81
N ILE A 46 -6.12 -2.67 -9.06
CA ILE A 46 -4.79 -2.09 -8.83
C ILE A 46 -4.52 -0.90 -9.76
N ASP A 47 -5.03 -0.92 -10.99
CA ASP A 47 -4.79 0.18 -11.95
C ASP A 47 -5.48 1.46 -11.48
N ASN A 48 -6.67 1.33 -10.90
CA ASN A 48 -7.38 2.44 -10.28
C ASN A 48 -6.70 2.91 -8.99
N LEU A 49 -6.18 1.99 -8.17
CA LEU A 49 -5.44 2.38 -6.96
C LEU A 49 -4.20 3.22 -7.28
N LEU A 50 -3.44 2.83 -8.31
CA LEU A 50 -2.24 3.57 -8.74
C LEU A 50 -2.55 5.00 -9.21
N LYS A 51 -3.76 5.24 -9.73
CA LYS A 51 -4.19 6.58 -10.20
C LYS A 51 -4.80 7.44 -9.11
N CYS A 52 -5.54 6.81 -8.20
CA CYS A 52 -6.40 7.52 -7.25
C CYS A 52 -5.72 7.82 -5.92
N TYR A 53 -4.68 7.09 -5.52
CA TYR A 53 -4.04 7.26 -4.21
C TYR A 53 -2.63 7.84 -4.35
N ASP A 54 -2.19 8.56 -3.31
CA ASP A 54 -0.85 9.15 -3.30
C ASP A 54 0.23 8.14 -2.91
N ALA A 55 -0.11 7.06 -2.22
CA ALA A 55 0.82 5.98 -1.90
C ALA A 55 0.10 4.63 -1.69
N LEU A 56 0.81 3.54 -1.94
CA LEU A 56 0.35 2.18 -1.69
C LEU A 56 1.27 1.47 -0.70
N ILE A 57 0.67 0.75 0.26
CA ILE A 57 1.39 -0.17 1.16
C ILE A 57 0.87 -1.59 0.94
N PHE A 58 1.77 -2.53 0.66
CA PHE A 58 1.47 -3.94 0.57
C PHE A 58 1.94 -4.66 1.83
N ILE A 59 1.03 -5.24 2.61
CA ILE A 59 1.34 -6.17 3.70
C ILE A 59 1.33 -7.58 3.12
N SER A 60 2.49 -8.05 2.64
CA SER A 60 2.60 -9.30 1.89
C SER A 60 4.05 -9.73 1.69
N PRO A 61 4.32 -10.98 1.26
CA PRO A 61 5.62 -11.32 0.69
C PRO A 61 5.92 -10.43 -0.52
N ILE A 62 7.14 -9.87 -0.60
CA ILE A 62 7.53 -8.90 -1.63
C ILE A 62 7.25 -9.36 -3.07
N GLY A 63 7.41 -10.66 -3.36
CA GLY A 63 7.12 -11.23 -4.68
C GLY A 63 5.66 -11.09 -5.11
N VAL A 64 4.71 -11.01 -4.17
CA VAL A 64 3.31 -10.73 -4.48
C VAL A 64 3.16 -9.29 -4.96
N ALA A 65 3.65 -8.32 -4.18
CA ALA A 65 3.60 -6.91 -4.54
C ALA A 65 4.25 -6.64 -5.91
N VAL A 66 5.47 -7.13 -6.14
CA VAL A 66 6.18 -6.95 -7.41
C VAL A 66 5.41 -7.55 -8.58
N ARG A 67 4.85 -8.76 -8.44
CA ARG A 67 4.05 -9.40 -9.50
C ARG A 67 2.75 -8.64 -9.77
N THR A 68 2.11 -8.13 -8.73
CA THR A 68 0.87 -7.34 -8.85
C THR A 68 1.10 -6.02 -9.59
N LEU A 69 2.28 -5.41 -9.44
CA LEU A 69 2.63 -4.13 -10.08
C LEU A 69 3.26 -4.30 -11.47
N CYS A 70 3.83 -5.47 -11.77
CA CYS A 70 4.53 -5.73 -13.02
C CYS A 70 3.64 -5.43 -14.24
N GLY A 71 4.14 -4.60 -15.16
CA GLY A 71 3.41 -4.18 -16.37
C GLY A 71 2.34 -3.10 -16.15
N LYS A 72 2.16 -2.59 -14.92
CA LYS A 72 1.21 -1.51 -14.60
C LYS A 72 1.88 -0.16 -14.32
N LEU A 73 3.15 -0.20 -13.94
CA LEU A 73 3.96 0.98 -13.65
C LEU A 73 4.41 1.64 -14.95
N VAL A 74 4.43 2.97 -14.97
CA VAL A 74 4.73 3.77 -16.16
C VAL A 74 6.02 4.56 -15.98
N HIS A 75 6.15 5.35 -14.92
CA HIS A 75 7.34 6.15 -14.65
C HIS A 75 7.43 6.58 -13.17
N LYS A 76 8.65 6.55 -12.61
CA LYS A 76 8.93 6.87 -11.20
C LYS A 76 8.44 8.26 -10.75
N SER A 77 8.28 9.20 -11.69
CA SER A 77 7.82 10.56 -11.39
C SER A 77 6.29 10.72 -11.33
N ILE A 78 5.53 9.72 -11.78
CA ILE A 78 4.05 9.77 -11.84
C ILE A 78 3.41 8.64 -11.06
N ASP A 79 4.06 7.47 -11.00
CA ASP A 79 3.55 6.35 -10.22
C ASP A 79 3.66 6.70 -8.73
N PRO A 80 2.63 6.36 -7.92
CA PRO A 80 2.69 6.62 -6.50
C PRO A 80 3.81 5.79 -5.86
N PRO A 81 4.47 6.30 -4.81
CA PRO A 81 5.39 5.51 -4.00
C PRO A 81 4.70 4.23 -3.52
N VAL A 82 5.41 3.12 -3.67
CA VAL A 82 4.96 1.81 -3.20
C VAL A 82 5.92 1.26 -2.16
N ILE A 83 5.35 0.88 -1.03
CA ILE A 83 6.06 0.28 0.10
C ILE A 83 5.52 -1.14 0.31
N VAL A 84 6.42 -2.06 0.61
CA VAL A 84 6.05 -3.40 1.07
C VAL A 84 6.43 -3.52 2.53
N VAL A 85 5.48 -3.97 3.34
CA VAL A 85 5.73 -4.45 4.69
C VAL A 85 5.63 -5.97 4.64
N ASP A 86 6.66 -6.66 5.14
CA ASP A 86 6.64 -8.11 5.13
C ASP A 86 5.51 -8.67 6.02
N PRO A 87 5.06 -9.92 5.84
CA PRO A 87 3.92 -10.47 6.58
C PRO A 87 4.09 -10.50 8.10
N SER A 88 5.33 -10.39 8.60
CA SER A 88 5.61 -10.30 10.05
C SER A 88 5.71 -8.86 10.58
N GLY A 89 5.59 -7.85 9.72
CA GLY A 89 5.62 -6.44 10.11
C GLY A 89 7.01 -5.92 10.53
N ARG A 90 8.08 -6.64 10.20
CA ARG A 90 9.46 -6.35 10.66
C ARG A 90 10.24 -5.47 9.71
N PHE A 91 9.97 -5.57 8.42
CA PHE A 91 10.68 -4.85 7.37
C PHE A 91 9.73 -3.95 6.59
N VAL A 92 10.19 -2.74 6.31
CA VAL A 92 9.53 -1.76 5.45
C VAL A 92 10.44 -1.54 4.25
N ILE A 93 10.00 -1.94 3.07
CA ILE A 93 10.81 -2.03 1.86
C ILE A 93 10.18 -1.13 0.80
N PRO A 94 10.76 0.05 0.51
CA PRO A 94 10.38 0.84 -0.65
C PRO A 94 10.73 0.08 -1.92
N VAL A 95 9.77 -0.05 -2.85
CA VAL A 95 9.97 -0.81 -4.10
C VAL A 95 9.90 0.05 -5.36
N ILE A 96 9.20 1.20 -5.31
CA ILE A 96 9.08 2.17 -6.41
C ILE A 96 9.53 3.55 -5.97
#